data_AF-A0A2M7ZLJ0-F1
#
_entry.id   AF-A0A2M7ZLJ0-F1
#
_cell.length_a   1.000
_cell.length_b   1.000
_cell.length_c   1.000
_cell.angle_alpha   90.00
_cell.angle_beta   90.00
_cell.angle_gamma   90.00
#
_symmetry.space_group_name_H-M   'P 1'
#
loop_
_entity.id
_entity.type
_entity.pdbx_description
1 polymer ?
#
loop_
_entity_poly.entity_id
_entity_poly.type
_entity_poly.pdbx_seq_one_letter_code
_entity_poly.pdbx_strand_id
1 'polypeptide(L)'
;MKQKKKYNLPDENGYFGKYGGRFIPETLITPLKELELFYRKLKTNVSFLNELENFNKEYSGRPTPLTFAENLTKYYGRGKIYLKREDLCHTGAHKINNALGQILIAKRMGKQRIIAETGAGQHGVAVATVCAKFGMECTIYMGLEDTVRQKPNVLRIEMLGAKIFEVSSGTKTLKDASNEAIRDWVSNIENSHYIIGSVVGPHPYPMMVRDFQSVIGEETKEQINNIEGRNPNKIVACVGGGSNAIGIFYPFINDNVEFFGIEAAGKGLKFKENCATLTLGKDGIFH
;
A
#
# COMPACT_ATOMS: atom_id res chain seq x y z
N MET A 1 20.10 -30.86 -1.81
CA MET A 1 19.66 -29.44 -1.73
C MET A 1 18.14 -29.41 -1.89
N LYS A 2 17.36 -29.01 -0.88
CA LYS A 2 15.90 -28.88 -1.02
C LYS A 2 15.63 -27.76 -2.02
N GLN A 3 15.02 -28.05 -3.17
CA GLN A 3 14.51 -27.02 -4.08
C GLN A 3 13.58 -26.10 -3.27
N LYS A 4 13.95 -24.82 -3.09
CA LYS A 4 13.04 -23.83 -2.54
C LYS A 4 11.84 -23.77 -3.50
N LYS A 5 10.66 -24.18 -3.02
CA LYS A 5 9.41 -24.09 -3.78
C LYS A 5 9.20 -22.62 -4.14
N LYS A 6 9.07 -22.32 -5.45
CA LYS A 6 8.85 -20.97 -5.95
C LYS A 6 7.57 -20.40 -5.35
N TYR A 7 7.63 -19.18 -4.81
CA TYR A 7 6.48 -18.50 -4.24
C TYR A 7 5.35 -18.35 -5.28
N ASN A 8 4.13 -18.78 -4.92
CA ASN A 8 2.96 -18.80 -5.81
C ASN A 8 1.65 -18.36 -5.14
N LEU A 9 1.72 -17.56 -4.07
CA LEU A 9 0.55 -17.09 -3.30
C LEU A 9 0.01 -15.73 -3.79
N PRO A 10 -1.28 -15.41 -3.56
CA PRO A 10 -2.28 -16.21 -2.84
C PRO A 10 -2.82 -17.39 -3.65
N ASP A 11 -3.51 -18.32 -2.97
CA ASP A 11 -4.30 -19.35 -3.65
C ASP A 11 -5.55 -18.78 -4.35
N GLU A 12 -6.35 -19.65 -4.98
CA GLU A 12 -7.57 -19.28 -5.70
C GLU A 12 -8.65 -18.64 -4.80
N ASN A 13 -8.61 -18.91 -3.49
CA ASN A 13 -9.53 -18.38 -2.51
C ASN A 13 -9.01 -17.10 -1.85
N GLY A 14 -7.82 -16.62 -2.25
CA GLY A 14 -7.22 -15.41 -1.73
C GLY A 14 -6.42 -15.60 -0.44
N TYR A 15 -6.03 -16.83 -0.10
CA TYR A 15 -5.25 -17.12 1.09
C TYR A 15 -3.74 -17.18 0.82
N PHE A 16 -2.98 -16.64 1.76
CA PHE A 16 -1.53 -16.74 1.90
C PHE A 16 -1.22 -17.73 3.03
N GLY A 17 -1.22 -19.02 2.71
CA GLY A 17 -1.23 -20.06 3.73
C GLY A 17 -2.57 -20.04 4.49
N LYS A 18 -2.55 -19.71 5.78
CA LYS A 18 -3.78 -19.60 6.61
C LYS A 18 -4.36 -18.19 6.72
N TYR A 19 -3.69 -17.17 6.17
CA TYR A 19 -4.09 -15.76 6.30
C TYR A 19 -4.69 -15.21 5.00
N GLY A 20 -5.53 -14.18 5.06
CA GLY A 20 -6.16 -13.59 3.87
C GLY A 20 -7.62 -14.04 3.71
N GLY A 21 -8.05 -14.30 2.48
CA GLY A 21 -9.43 -14.65 2.18
C GLY A 21 -10.37 -13.43 2.07
N ARG A 22 -11.67 -13.68 2.23
CA ARG A 22 -12.75 -12.68 2.09
C ARG A 22 -13.72 -12.77 3.27
N PHE A 23 -13.44 -12.00 4.32
CA PHE A 23 -14.30 -11.93 5.50
C PHE A 23 -15.09 -10.62 5.47
N ILE A 24 -16.12 -10.58 4.63
CA ILE A 24 -16.91 -9.37 4.31
C ILE A 24 -18.41 -9.67 4.24
N PRO A 25 -19.28 -8.64 4.31
CA PRO A 25 -20.70 -8.81 4.04
C PRO A 25 -20.97 -9.41 2.64
N GLU A 26 -22.02 -10.22 2.53
CA GLU A 26 -22.42 -10.89 1.27
C GLU A 26 -22.56 -9.91 0.10
N THR A 27 -23.04 -8.68 0.38
CA THR A 27 -23.21 -7.60 -0.59
C THR A 27 -21.91 -7.17 -1.29
N LEU A 28 -20.74 -7.41 -0.70
CA LEU A 28 -19.44 -7.08 -1.28
C LEU A 28 -18.77 -8.26 -2.01
N ILE A 29 -19.33 -9.47 -1.93
CA ILE A 29 -18.71 -10.66 -2.55
C ILE A 29 -18.65 -10.53 -4.07
N THR A 30 -19.77 -10.19 -4.71
CA THR A 30 -19.84 -10.03 -6.17
C THR A 30 -18.92 -8.91 -6.67
N PRO A 31 -18.97 -7.68 -6.12
CA PRO A 31 -18.06 -6.60 -6.51
C PRO A 31 -16.56 -6.94 -6.35
N LEU A 32 -16.17 -7.67 -5.29
CA LEU A 32 -14.77 -8.10 -5.12
C LEU A 32 -14.37 -9.19 -6.12
N LYS A 33 -15.29 -10.09 -6.48
CA LYS A 33 -15.05 -11.09 -7.53
C LYS A 33 -14.89 -10.43 -8.90
N GLU A 34 -15.73 -9.45 -9.22
CA GLU A 34 -15.61 -8.65 -10.44
C GLU A 34 -14.27 -7.91 -10.48
N LEU A 35 -13.88 -7.25 -9.38
CA LEU A 35 -12.60 -6.59 -9.25
C LEU A 35 -11.43 -7.57 -9.44
N GLU A 36 -11.50 -8.76 -8.83
CA GLU A 36 -10.46 -9.78 -8.99
C GLU A 36 -10.32 -10.21 -10.45
N LEU A 37 -11.43 -10.58 -11.09
CA LEU A 37 -11.43 -11.05 -12.48
C LEU A 37 -10.92 -9.96 -13.42
N PHE A 38 -11.33 -8.72 -13.19
CA PHE A 38 -10.88 -7.57 -13.95
C PHE A 38 -9.37 -7.34 -13.79
N TYR A 39 -8.89 -7.35 -12.54
CA TYR A 39 -7.46 -7.17 -12.26
C TYR A 39 -6.60 -8.30 -12.83
N ARG A 40 -7.03 -9.57 -12.73
CA ARG A 40 -6.29 -10.70 -13.30
C ARG A 40 -6.07 -10.55 -14.82
N LYS A 41 -7.05 -9.99 -15.54
CA LYS A 41 -6.91 -9.67 -16.96
C LYS A 41 -5.94 -8.51 -17.20
N LEU A 42 -6.01 -7.46 -16.37
CA LEU A 42 -5.14 -6.28 -16.52
C LEU A 42 -3.68 -6.54 -16.15
N LYS A 43 -3.42 -7.41 -15.17
CA LYS A 43 -2.06 -7.72 -14.70
C LYS A 43 -1.14 -8.28 -15.80
N THR A 44 -1.69 -8.88 -16.85
CA THR A 44 -0.93 -9.39 -18.02
C THR A 44 -1.20 -8.57 -19.28
N ASN A 45 -1.98 -7.49 -19.19
CA ASN A 45 -2.32 -6.66 -20.34
C ASN A 45 -1.21 -5.63 -20.62
N VAL A 46 -0.56 -5.75 -21.78
CA VAL A 46 0.56 -4.87 -22.18
C VAL A 46 0.17 -3.40 -22.21
N SER A 47 -1.03 -3.04 -22.69
CA SER A 47 -1.47 -1.65 -22.74
C SER A 47 -1.63 -1.04 -21.35
N PHE A 48 -2.18 -1.80 -20.39
CA PHE A 48 -2.30 -1.37 -18.99
C PHE A 48 -0.94 -1.21 -18.33
N LEU A 49 -0.04 -2.19 -18.52
CA LEU A 49 1.30 -2.16 -17.94
C LEU A 49 2.11 -0.98 -18.47
N ASN A 50 2.09 -0.74 -19.79
CA ASN A 50 2.77 0.40 -20.40
C ASN A 50 2.18 1.74 -19.92
N GLU A 51 0.85 1.84 -19.77
CA GLU A 51 0.21 3.03 -19.23
C GLU A 51 0.65 3.29 -17.79
N LEU A 52 0.66 2.26 -16.94
CA LEU A 52 1.11 2.36 -15.56
C LEU A 52 2.60 2.72 -15.47
N GLU A 53 3.45 2.12 -16.30
CA GLU A 53 4.88 2.42 -16.38
C GLU A 53 5.12 3.87 -16.80
N ASN A 54 4.40 4.36 -17.80
CA ASN A 54 4.47 5.77 -18.22
C ASN A 54 4.10 6.71 -17.08
N PHE A 55 3.02 6.45 -16.33
CA PHE A 55 2.68 7.25 -15.15
C PHE A 55 3.69 7.12 -14.02
N ASN A 56 4.26 5.94 -13.80
CA ASN A 56 5.34 5.76 -12.83
C ASN A 56 6.53 6.66 -13.18
N LYS A 57 6.92 6.71 -14.46
CA LYS A 57 8.04 7.53 -14.92
C LYS A 57 7.73 9.03 -14.92
N GLU A 58 6.69 9.43 -15.63
CA GLU A 58 6.42 10.84 -15.93
C GLU A 58 5.68 11.58 -14.81
N TYR A 59 4.93 10.86 -13.98
CA TYR A 59 4.11 11.47 -12.93
C TYR A 59 4.62 11.17 -11.53
N SER A 60 4.98 9.92 -11.23
CA SER A 60 5.53 9.55 -9.92
C SER A 60 7.03 9.86 -9.75
N GLY A 61 7.76 10.04 -10.85
CA GLY A 61 9.21 10.29 -10.85
C GLY A 61 10.05 9.04 -10.64
N ARG A 62 9.56 7.86 -11.06
CA ARG A 62 10.29 6.59 -10.96
C ARG A 62 11.32 6.44 -12.10
N PRO A 63 12.42 5.69 -11.90
CA PRO A 63 12.78 4.96 -10.68
C PRO A 63 13.26 5.87 -9.54
N THR A 64 12.96 5.51 -8.30
CA THR A 64 13.49 6.25 -7.15
C THR A 64 14.96 5.86 -6.88
N PRO A 65 15.83 6.79 -6.46
CA PRO A 65 17.23 6.46 -6.18
C PRO A 65 17.43 5.41 -5.07
N LEU A 66 18.54 4.67 -5.16
CA LEU A 66 19.09 3.87 -4.08
C LEU A 66 20.36 4.56 -3.54
N THR A 67 20.24 5.28 -2.43
CA THR A 67 21.33 6.13 -1.92
C THR A 67 22.20 5.38 -0.91
N PHE A 68 23.52 5.34 -1.13
CA PHE A 68 24.46 4.86 -0.12
C PHE A 68 24.55 5.86 1.05
N ALA A 69 24.24 5.41 2.26
CA ALA A 69 24.28 6.23 3.46
C ALA A 69 25.63 6.08 4.17
N GLU A 70 26.64 6.81 3.68
CA GLU A 70 28.02 6.70 4.16
C GLU A 70 28.16 6.95 5.67
N ASN A 71 27.56 8.03 6.18
CA ASN A 71 27.68 8.38 7.60
C ASN A 71 27.00 7.35 8.50
N LEU A 72 25.83 6.82 8.11
CA LEU A 72 25.18 5.74 8.86
C LEU A 72 25.99 4.46 8.81
N THR A 73 26.58 4.15 7.65
CA THR A 73 27.45 2.99 7.47
C THR A 73 28.67 3.08 8.39
N LYS A 74 29.34 4.25 8.44
CA LYS A 74 30.47 4.51 9.35
C LYS A 74 30.07 4.41 10.82
N TYR A 75 28.93 5.00 11.19
CA TYR A 75 28.44 5.02 12.56
C TYR A 75 28.16 3.61 13.11
N TYR A 76 27.48 2.77 12.34
CA TYR A 76 27.16 1.41 12.79
C TYR A 76 28.29 0.40 12.57
N GLY A 77 29.14 0.59 11.56
CA GLY A 77 30.34 -0.21 11.31
C GLY A 77 30.11 -1.71 11.01
N ARG A 78 28.86 -2.14 10.83
CA ARG A 78 28.47 -3.56 10.67
C ARG A 78 28.08 -3.96 9.26
N GLY A 79 27.97 -3.01 8.33
CA GLY A 79 27.61 -3.26 6.94
C GLY A 79 27.22 -1.98 6.19
N LYS A 80 27.25 -2.03 4.86
CA LYS A 80 26.83 -0.94 3.99
C LYS A 80 25.31 -0.72 4.12
N ILE A 81 24.91 0.52 4.32
CA ILE A 81 23.50 0.91 4.43
C ILE A 81 23.08 1.67 3.17
N TYR A 82 22.02 1.21 2.53
CA TYR A 82 21.39 1.87 1.39
C TYR A 82 19.97 2.27 1.73
N LEU A 83 19.55 3.44 1.24
CA LEU A 83 18.21 3.98 1.41
C LEU A 83 17.49 3.95 0.06
N LYS A 84 16.41 3.18 -0.05
CA LYS A 84 15.50 3.23 -1.19
C LYS A 84 14.58 4.44 -1.04
N ARG A 85 14.75 5.44 -1.91
CA ARG A 85 14.25 6.82 -1.72
C ARG A 85 12.80 7.03 -2.16
N GLU A 86 11.87 6.24 -1.61
CA GLU A 86 10.42 6.42 -1.87
C GLU A 86 9.87 7.74 -1.30
N ASP A 87 10.65 8.44 -0.46
CA ASP A 87 10.37 9.81 -0.03
C ASP A 87 10.43 10.82 -1.18
N LEU A 88 11.15 10.50 -2.27
CA LEU A 88 11.27 11.33 -3.47
C LEU A 88 10.19 11.06 -4.52
N CYS A 89 9.32 10.07 -4.32
CA CYS A 89 8.15 9.90 -5.18
C CYS A 89 7.26 11.14 -5.12
N HIS A 90 6.58 11.44 -6.23
CA HIS A 90 5.52 12.44 -6.20
C HIS A 90 4.54 12.13 -5.05
N THR A 91 4.04 13.17 -4.40
CA THR A 91 3.28 13.16 -3.13
C THR A 91 4.11 12.94 -1.85
N GLY A 92 5.32 12.39 -1.95
CA GLY A 92 6.30 12.26 -0.85
C GLY A 92 6.31 10.91 -0.14
N ALA A 93 5.68 9.88 -0.72
CA ALA A 93 5.66 8.53 -0.17
C ALA A 93 5.36 7.46 -1.23
N HIS A 94 5.63 6.20 -0.89
CA HIS A 94 5.34 5.01 -1.71
C HIS A 94 3.84 4.81 -2.04
N LYS A 95 2.94 5.57 -1.40
CA LYS A 95 1.48 5.41 -1.56
C LYS A 95 1.01 5.72 -2.99
N ILE A 96 1.72 6.59 -3.72
CA ILE A 96 1.37 6.94 -5.10
C ILE A 96 1.39 5.74 -6.05
N ASN A 97 2.29 4.77 -5.84
CA ASN A 97 2.40 3.56 -6.65
C ASN A 97 1.06 2.79 -6.68
N ASN A 98 0.49 2.58 -5.49
CA ASN A 98 -0.79 1.91 -5.33
C ASN A 98 -1.98 2.75 -5.83
N ALA A 99 -1.96 4.05 -5.55
CA ALA A 99 -3.03 4.95 -5.99
C ALA A 99 -3.14 5.00 -7.53
N LEU A 100 -2.00 5.07 -8.24
CA LEU A 100 -1.96 4.99 -9.71
C LEU A 100 -2.45 3.65 -10.25
N GLY A 101 -2.03 2.53 -9.66
CA GLY A 101 -2.50 1.22 -10.09
C GLY A 101 -4.02 1.08 -9.98
N GLN A 102 -4.59 1.47 -8.84
CA GLN A 102 -6.02 1.33 -8.58
C GLN A 102 -6.88 2.38 -9.30
N ILE A 103 -6.43 3.62 -9.47
CA ILE A 103 -7.20 4.63 -10.23
C ILE A 103 -7.34 4.24 -11.71
N LEU A 104 -6.30 3.64 -12.30
CA LEU A 104 -6.36 3.15 -13.68
C LEU A 104 -7.34 1.97 -13.82
N ILE A 105 -7.40 1.10 -12.81
CA ILE A 105 -8.44 0.07 -12.73
C ILE A 105 -9.83 0.72 -12.66
N ALA A 106 -10.04 1.65 -11.72
CA ALA A 106 -11.33 2.32 -11.53
C ALA A 106 -11.83 2.99 -12.82
N LYS A 107 -10.95 3.71 -13.52
CA LYS A 107 -11.22 4.34 -14.81
C LYS A 107 -11.65 3.32 -15.86
N ARG A 108 -10.95 2.19 -15.96
CA ARG A 108 -11.26 1.11 -16.92
C ARG A 108 -12.53 0.34 -16.56
N MET A 109 -12.90 0.31 -15.28
CA MET A 109 -14.18 -0.21 -14.79
C MET A 109 -15.32 0.80 -14.94
N GLY A 110 -15.07 2.01 -15.48
CA GLY A 110 -16.09 3.03 -15.70
C GLY A 110 -16.57 3.75 -14.44
N LYS A 111 -15.89 3.57 -13.31
CA LYS A 111 -16.24 4.24 -12.04
C LYS A 111 -15.99 5.74 -12.16
N GLN A 112 -16.80 6.56 -11.51
CA GLN A 112 -16.68 8.03 -11.53
C GLN A 112 -16.24 8.61 -10.19
N ARG A 113 -16.48 7.86 -9.10
CA ARG A 113 -16.18 8.28 -7.74
C ARG A 113 -15.16 7.35 -7.08
N ILE A 114 -14.26 7.94 -6.33
CA ILE A 114 -13.24 7.27 -5.54
C ILE A 114 -13.45 7.57 -4.07
N ILE A 115 -13.35 6.51 -3.27
CA ILE A 115 -13.29 6.60 -1.82
C ILE A 115 -12.01 5.97 -1.31
N ALA A 116 -11.46 6.52 -0.23
CA ALA A 116 -10.31 5.97 0.46
C ALA A 116 -10.31 6.37 1.93
N GLU A 117 -9.62 5.61 2.75
CA GLU A 117 -9.39 5.87 4.17
C GLU A 117 -7.98 6.42 4.40
N THR A 118 -7.78 7.27 5.41
CA THR A 118 -6.42 7.71 5.75
C THR A 118 -6.26 7.97 7.24
N GLY A 119 -5.07 7.67 7.76
CA GLY A 119 -4.66 7.99 9.13
C GLY A 119 -3.64 9.12 9.11
N ALA A 120 -2.38 8.81 8.82
CA ALA A 120 -1.31 9.81 8.69
C ALA A 120 -1.51 10.84 7.55
N GLY A 121 -2.50 10.65 6.67
CA GLY A 121 -2.80 11.57 5.57
C GLY A 121 -2.14 11.21 4.23
N GLN A 122 -0.99 10.54 4.22
CA GLN A 122 -0.24 10.28 2.98
C GLN A 122 -1.00 9.45 1.93
N HIS A 123 -1.80 8.46 2.34
CA HIS A 123 -2.65 7.73 1.39
C HIS A 123 -3.75 8.61 0.81
N GLY A 124 -4.43 9.38 1.67
CA GLY A 124 -5.43 10.37 1.25
C GLY A 124 -4.87 11.40 0.27
N VAL A 125 -3.66 11.92 0.52
CA VAL A 125 -2.98 12.83 -0.42
C VAL A 125 -2.73 12.14 -1.76
N ALA A 126 -2.17 10.93 -1.77
CA ALA A 126 -1.92 10.19 -3.00
C ALA A 126 -3.20 9.93 -3.81
N VAL A 127 -4.28 9.52 -3.14
CA VAL A 127 -5.59 9.28 -3.79
C VAL A 127 -6.19 10.58 -4.32
N ALA A 128 -6.19 11.66 -3.54
CA ALA A 128 -6.66 12.98 -3.98
C ALA A 128 -5.86 13.48 -5.20
N THR A 129 -4.54 13.29 -5.20
CA THR A 129 -3.66 13.66 -6.31
C THR A 129 -4.04 12.94 -7.60
N VAL A 130 -4.21 11.62 -7.56
CA VAL A 130 -4.59 10.87 -8.78
C VAL A 130 -6.03 11.18 -9.20
N CYS A 131 -6.96 11.37 -8.27
CA CYS A 131 -8.33 11.75 -8.61
C CYS A 131 -8.38 13.11 -9.33
N ALA A 132 -7.63 14.11 -8.84
CA ALA A 132 -7.49 15.40 -9.50
C ALA A 132 -6.91 15.26 -10.92
N LYS A 133 -5.90 14.40 -11.11
CA LYS A 133 -5.28 14.14 -12.41
C LYS A 133 -6.24 13.48 -13.41
N PHE A 134 -7.10 12.57 -12.95
CA PHE A 134 -8.02 11.81 -13.80
C PHE A 134 -9.45 12.37 -13.84
N GLY A 135 -9.71 13.50 -13.16
CA GLY A 135 -11.02 14.15 -13.15
C GLY A 135 -12.10 13.32 -12.44
N MET A 136 -11.74 12.58 -11.40
CA MET A 136 -12.65 11.71 -10.66
C MET A 136 -13.04 12.35 -9.32
N GLU A 137 -14.30 12.17 -8.90
CA GLU A 137 -14.74 12.62 -7.58
C GLU A 137 -13.99 11.88 -6.48
N CYS A 138 -13.52 12.57 -5.45
CA CYS A 138 -12.74 11.97 -4.37
C CYS A 138 -13.35 12.28 -3.00
N THR A 139 -13.62 11.25 -2.21
CA THR A 139 -13.98 11.36 -0.79
C THR A 139 -12.98 10.60 0.06
N ILE A 140 -12.31 11.29 0.98
CA ILE A 140 -11.35 10.72 1.92
C ILE A 140 -11.96 10.63 3.30
N TYR A 141 -12.03 9.43 3.86
CA TYR A 141 -12.43 9.18 5.25
C TYR A 141 -11.22 9.31 6.15
N MET A 142 -11.32 10.14 7.18
CA MET A 142 -10.22 10.39 8.11
C MET A 142 -10.76 10.53 9.52
N GLY A 143 -10.14 9.85 10.49
CA GLY A 143 -10.53 9.95 11.90
C GLY A 143 -10.35 11.38 12.42
N LEU A 144 -11.30 11.88 13.22
CA LEU A 144 -11.26 13.26 13.72
C LEU A 144 -9.98 13.58 14.53
N GLU A 145 -9.41 12.62 15.26
CA GLU A 145 -8.12 12.87 15.92
C GLU A 145 -6.97 13.02 14.91
N ASP A 146 -7.04 12.27 13.82
CA ASP A 146 -6.04 12.29 12.77
C ASP A 146 -6.14 13.59 11.94
N THR A 147 -7.33 14.13 11.68
CA THR A 147 -7.50 15.40 10.95
C THR A 147 -6.84 16.57 11.69
N VAL A 148 -6.97 16.59 13.02
CA VAL A 148 -6.30 17.59 13.87
C VAL A 148 -4.79 17.40 13.87
N ARG A 149 -4.31 16.17 14.09
CA ARG A 149 -2.86 15.87 14.20
C ARG A 149 -2.11 16.02 12.87
N GLN A 150 -2.79 15.78 11.74
CA GLN A 150 -2.20 15.75 10.40
C GLN A 150 -2.71 16.90 9.52
N LYS A 151 -3.00 18.05 10.14
CA LYS A 151 -3.51 19.27 9.47
C LYS A 151 -2.78 19.63 8.15
N PRO A 152 -1.44 19.51 8.02
CA PRO A 152 -0.78 19.77 6.74
C PRO A 152 -1.25 18.87 5.60
N ASN A 153 -1.54 17.59 5.87
CA ASN A 153 -2.03 16.67 4.86
C ASN A 153 -3.53 16.88 4.57
N VAL A 154 -4.33 17.26 5.56
CA VAL A 154 -5.74 17.67 5.37
C VAL A 154 -5.83 18.81 4.36
N LEU A 155 -5.06 19.88 4.58
CA LEU A 155 -5.04 21.03 3.67
C LEU A 155 -4.61 20.64 2.24
N ARG A 156 -3.61 19.75 2.11
CA ARG A 156 -3.18 19.25 0.78
C ARG A 156 -4.30 18.48 0.08
N ILE A 157 -5.04 17.65 0.80
CA ILE A 157 -6.17 16.87 0.25
C ILE A 157 -7.27 17.82 -0.25
N GLU A 158 -7.63 18.83 0.54
CA GLU A 158 -8.64 19.83 0.17
C GLU A 158 -8.20 20.68 -1.03
N MET A 159 -6.95 21.12 -1.07
CA MET A 159 -6.38 21.86 -2.21
C MET A 159 -6.39 21.06 -3.51
N LEU A 160 -6.36 19.73 -3.42
CA LEU A 160 -6.50 18.82 -4.57
C LEU A 160 -7.97 18.58 -4.97
N GLY A 161 -8.92 19.23 -4.31
CA GLY A 161 -10.36 19.17 -4.64
C GLY A 161 -11.09 17.96 -4.05
N ALA A 162 -10.44 17.17 -3.19
CA ALA A 162 -11.08 16.04 -2.54
C ALA A 162 -11.90 16.49 -1.33
N LYS A 163 -13.05 15.83 -1.11
CA LYS A 163 -13.87 16.01 0.10
C LYS A 163 -13.29 15.18 1.23
N ILE A 164 -13.20 15.74 2.44
CA ILE A 164 -12.83 15.00 3.64
C ILE A 164 -14.08 14.73 4.45
N PHE A 165 -14.29 13.46 4.79
CA PHE A 165 -15.32 13.04 5.73
C PHE A 165 -14.66 12.72 7.08
N GLU A 166 -14.90 13.58 8.06
CA GLU A 166 -14.34 13.43 9.40
C GLU A 166 -15.12 12.37 10.20
N VAL A 167 -14.46 11.28 10.55
CA VAL A 167 -15.06 10.18 11.32
C VAL A 167 -14.91 10.46 12.81
N SER A 168 -16.04 10.78 13.45
CA SER A 168 -16.13 11.10 14.88
C SER A 168 -16.58 9.91 15.75
N SER A 169 -16.90 8.77 15.14
CA SER A 169 -17.29 7.54 15.82
C SER A 169 -16.07 6.76 16.36
N GLY A 170 -16.31 5.92 17.37
CA GLY A 170 -15.31 4.99 17.90
C GLY A 170 -14.07 5.67 18.48
N THR A 171 -12.90 5.16 18.10
CA THR A 171 -11.59 5.69 18.52
C THR A 171 -11.17 6.93 17.74
N LYS A 172 -11.92 7.31 16.68
CA LYS A 172 -11.66 8.49 15.84
C LYS A 172 -10.29 8.44 15.14
N THR A 173 -9.86 7.23 14.77
CA THR A 173 -8.58 6.98 14.08
C THR A 173 -8.80 6.20 12.77
N LEU A 174 -7.71 5.86 12.08
CA LEU A 174 -7.71 5.05 10.85
C LEU A 174 -8.70 3.86 10.86
N LYS A 175 -8.80 3.12 11.96
CA LYS A 175 -9.72 1.96 12.05
C LYS A 175 -11.17 2.36 11.77
N ASP A 176 -11.63 3.46 12.37
CA ASP A 176 -13.01 3.93 12.23
C ASP A 176 -13.23 4.53 10.83
N ALA A 177 -12.21 5.21 10.29
CA ALA A 177 -12.22 5.68 8.90
C ALA A 177 -12.37 4.54 7.88
N SER A 178 -11.67 3.41 8.08
CA SER A 178 -11.81 2.22 7.23
C SER A 178 -13.24 1.66 7.26
N ASN A 179 -13.86 1.60 8.44
CA ASN A 179 -15.22 1.09 8.59
C ASN A 179 -16.24 1.97 7.85
N GLU A 180 -16.14 3.29 7.96
CA GLU A 180 -17.04 4.22 7.26
C GLU A 180 -16.82 4.19 5.74
N ALA A 181 -15.57 4.07 5.27
CA ALA A 181 -15.28 3.91 3.85
C ALA A 181 -15.92 2.63 3.28
N ILE A 182 -15.85 1.51 3.99
CA ILE A 182 -16.49 0.26 3.58
C ILE A 182 -18.03 0.41 3.56
N ARG A 183 -18.62 1.09 4.55
CA ARG A 183 -20.07 1.34 4.59
C ARG A 183 -20.56 2.20 3.41
N ASP A 184 -19.82 3.26 3.07
CA ASP A 184 -20.10 4.05 1.86
C ASP A 184 -20.01 3.15 0.62
N TRP A 185 -18.93 2.35 0.53
CA TRP A 185 -18.71 1.51 -0.63
C TRP A 185 -19.88 0.55 -0.89
N VAL A 186 -20.40 -0.09 0.16
CA VAL A 186 -21.58 -0.95 0.08
C VAL A 186 -22.79 -0.22 -0.48
N SER A 187 -22.96 1.06 -0.11
CA SER A 187 -24.11 1.88 -0.48
C SER A 187 -23.99 2.48 -1.89
N ASN A 188 -22.77 2.65 -2.41
CA ASN A 188 -22.47 3.34 -3.67
C ASN A 188 -21.64 2.51 -4.65
N ILE A 189 -21.77 1.17 -4.61
CA ILE A 189 -20.86 0.24 -5.26
C ILE A 189 -20.82 0.34 -6.79
N GLU A 190 -21.94 0.70 -7.41
CA GLU A 190 -22.05 0.82 -8.87
C GLU A 190 -21.19 1.99 -9.39
N ASN A 191 -21.17 3.11 -8.68
CA ASN A 191 -20.47 4.33 -9.11
C ASN A 191 -19.06 4.48 -8.48
N SER A 192 -18.84 3.89 -7.31
CA SER A 192 -17.64 4.12 -6.50
C SER A 192 -16.62 2.99 -6.60
N HIS A 193 -15.34 3.35 -6.60
CA HIS A 193 -14.23 2.42 -6.36
C HIS A 193 -13.54 2.77 -5.03
N TYR A 194 -13.32 1.76 -4.20
CA TYR A 194 -12.56 1.92 -2.96
C TYR A 194 -11.07 1.65 -3.20
N ILE A 195 -10.24 2.69 -3.08
CA ILE A 195 -8.79 2.57 -3.14
C ILE A 195 -8.26 2.34 -1.73
N ILE A 196 -8.09 1.08 -1.34
CA ILE A 196 -7.52 0.72 -0.05
C ILE A 196 -6.04 1.12 0.05
N GLY A 197 -5.61 1.56 1.24
CA GLY A 197 -4.30 2.15 1.43
C GLY A 197 -3.14 1.20 1.71
N SER A 198 -3.38 -0.09 1.93
CA SER A 198 -2.32 -1.04 2.30
C SER A 198 -2.63 -2.48 1.92
N VAL A 199 -1.69 -3.42 2.13
CA VAL A 199 -1.88 -4.87 1.93
C VAL A 199 -2.69 -5.51 3.06
N VAL A 200 -3.90 -4.99 3.24
CA VAL A 200 -4.89 -5.42 4.22
C VAL A 200 -6.25 -5.57 3.52
N GLY A 201 -7.28 -5.95 4.28
CA GLY A 201 -8.63 -6.12 3.74
C GLY A 201 -8.81 -7.40 2.94
N PRO A 202 -9.97 -7.57 2.28
CA PRO A 202 -10.34 -8.80 1.62
C PRO A 202 -9.62 -8.96 0.28
N HIS A 203 -9.42 -10.21 -0.16
CA HIS A 203 -8.98 -10.49 -1.53
C HIS A 203 -9.94 -9.87 -2.56
N PRO A 204 -9.45 -9.15 -3.60
CA PRO A 204 -8.09 -9.18 -4.15
C PRO A 204 -7.12 -8.09 -3.66
N TYR A 205 -7.50 -7.26 -2.70
CA TYR A 205 -6.72 -6.08 -2.32
C TYR A 205 -5.29 -6.37 -1.87
N PRO A 206 -5.00 -7.33 -0.97
CA PRO A 206 -3.61 -7.62 -0.58
C PRO A 206 -2.72 -8.01 -1.77
N MET A 207 -3.25 -8.76 -2.73
CA MET A 207 -2.54 -9.13 -3.95
C MET A 207 -2.30 -7.91 -4.85
N MET A 208 -3.34 -7.13 -5.13
CA MET A 208 -3.26 -5.94 -5.97
C MET A 208 -2.28 -4.90 -5.41
N VAL A 209 -2.42 -4.56 -4.14
CA VAL A 209 -1.58 -3.54 -3.50
C VAL A 209 -0.13 -4.00 -3.45
N ARG A 210 0.14 -5.29 -3.18
CA ARG A 210 1.50 -5.85 -3.28
C ARG A 210 2.07 -5.67 -4.68
N ASP A 211 1.32 -6.06 -5.70
CA ASP A 211 1.78 -6.04 -7.09
C ASP A 211 2.06 -4.61 -7.55
N PHE A 212 1.25 -3.62 -7.16
CA PHE A 212 1.54 -2.21 -7.47
C PHE A 212 2.72 -1.63 -6.69
N GLN A 213 3.05 -2.20 -5.54
CA GLN A 213 4.20 -1.79 -4.74
C GLN A 213 5.48 -2.56 -5.11
N SER A 214 5.41 -3.63 -5.93
CA SER A 214 6.57 -4.46 -6.26
C SER A 214 7.65 -3.72 -7.03
N VAL A 215 7.27 -2.63 -7.72
CA VAL A 215 8.18 -1.71 -8.40
C VAL A 215 9.31 -1.21 -7.47
N ILE A 216 9.06 -1.09 -6.17
CA ILE A 216 10.08 -0.71 -5.18
C ILE A 216 11.20 -1.75 -5.13
N GLY A 217 10.83 -3.02 -4.99
CA GLY A 217 11.81 -4.10 -4.90
C GLY A 217 12.45 -4.45 -6.24
N GLU A 218 11.72 -4.30 -7.36
CA GLU A 218 12.22 -4.51 -8.72
C GLU A 218 13.36 -3.54 -9.01
N GLU A 219 13.11 -2.24 -8.80
CA GLU A 219 14.15 -1.22 -8.95
C GLU A 219 15.29 -1.42 -7.95
N THR A 220 14.98 -1.74 -6.68
CA THR A 220 16.02 -1.98 -5.67
C THR A 220 16.94 -3.11 -6.08
N LYS A 221 16.39 -4.20 -6.61
CA LYS A 221 17.14 -5.36 -7.09
C LYS A 221 18.04 -5.00 -8.26
N GLU A 222 17.53 -4.27 -9.24
CA GLU A 222 18.35 -3.81 -10.36
C GLU A 222 19.48 -2.89 -9.87
N GLN A 223 19.13 -1.87 -9.09
CA GLN A 223 20.07 -0.86 -8.60
C GLN A 223 21.18 -1.47 -7.73
N ILE A 224 20.84 -2.34 -6.78
CA ILE A 224 21.85 -2.93 -5.88
C ILE A 224 22.78 -3.90 -6.60
N ASN A 225 22.28 -4.66 -7.59
CA ASN A 225 23.14 -5.52 -8.39
C ASN A 225 24.06 -4.69 -9.30
N ASN A 226 23.60 -3.55 -9.81
CA ASN A 226 24.45 -2.63 -10.58
C ASN A 226 25.56 -1.98 -9.70
N ILE A 227 25.26 -1.67 -8.43
CA ILE A 227 26.21 -1.01 -7.53
C ILE A 227 27.18 -2.00 -6.86
N GLU A 228 26.68 -3.13 -6.36
CA GLU A 228 27.42 -4.07 -5.52
C GLU A 228 27.70 -5.43 -6.18
N GLY A 229 27.17 -5.68 -7.39
CA GLY A 229 27.33 -6.95 -8.10
C GLY A 229 26.60 -8.13 -7.45
N ARG A 230 25.72 -7.87 -6.47
CA ARG A 230 25.01 -8.90 -5.70
C ARG A 230 23.75 -8.36 -5.03
N ASN A 231 22.85 -9.28 -4.67
CA ASN A 231 21.72 -8.99 -3.80
C ASN A 231 22.16 -8.54 -2.38
N PRO A 232 21.33 -7.74 -1.68
CA PRO A 232 21.60 -7.35 -0.30
C PRO A 232 21.51 -8.57 0.62
N ASN A 233 22.23 -8.54 1.74
CA ASN A 233 22.09 -9.59 2.76
C ASN A 233 20.76 -9.47 3.51
N LYS A 234 20.31 -8.22 3.75
CA LYS A 234 19.15 -7.90 4.56
C LYS A 234 18.37 -6.75 3.95
N ILE A 235 17.04 -6.81 4.00
CA ILE A 235 16.15 -5.69 3.68
C ILE A 235 15.31 -5.39 4.91
N VAL A 236 15.23 -4.12 5.27
CA VAL A 236 14.50 -3.63 6.44
C VAL A 236 13.43 -2.65 5.98
N ALA A 237 12.20 -2.81 6.47
CA ALA A 237 11.08 -1.93 6.14
C ALA A 237 10.10 -1.83 7.30
N CYS A 238 9.40 -0.69 7.43
CA CYS A 238 8.41 -0.53 8.50
C CYS A 238 7.09 -1.22 8.15
N VAL A 239 6.42 -1.78 9.16
CA VAL A 239 5.17 -2.53 9.01
C VAL A 239 4.07 -1.85 9.83
N GLY A 240 3.28 -1.03 9.15
CA GLY A 240 1.92 -0.70 9.57
C GLY A 240 0.97 -1.76 8.98
N GLY A 241 0.21 -1.40 7.95
CA GLY A 241 -0.49 -2.39 7.13
C GLY A 241 0.39 -3.13 6.11
N GLY A 242 1.72 -2.93 6.11
CA GLY A 242 2.69 -3.73 5.34
C GLY A 242 2.99 -3.36 3.88
N SER A 243 2.36 -2.34 3.28
CA SER A 243 2.46 -2.15 1.80
C SER A 243 3.84 -1.78 1.27
N ASN A 244 4.60 -0.94 1.99
CA ASN A 244 5.99 -0.63 1.59
C ASN A 244 6.89 -1.86 1.77
N ALA A 245 6.70 -2.56 2.89
CA ALA A 245 7.53 -3.70 3.26
C ALA A 245 7.38 -4.84 2.24
N ILE A 246 6.15 -5.24 1.93
CA ILE A 246 5.96 -6.27 0.92
C ILE A 246 6.34 -5.80 -0.49
N GLY A 247 6.20 -4.51 -0.80
CA GLY A 247 6.63 -3.94 -2.07
C GLY A 247 8.13 -4.13 -2.32
N ILE A 248 8.95 -3.89 -1.29
CA ILE A 248 10.40 -4.11 -1.39
C ILE A 248 10.79 -5.59 -1.21
N PHE A 249 10.10 -6.37 -0.38
CA PHE A 249 10.44 -7.78 -0.13
C PHE A 249 10.04 -8.71 -1.27
N TYR A 250 8.88 -8.49 -1.89
CA TYR A 250 8.27 -9.44 -2.81
C TYR A 250 9.15 -9.82 -4.00
N PRO A 251 9.85 -8.88 -4.68
CA PRO A 251 10.77 -9.24 -5.75
C PRO A 251 11.94 -10.12 -5.30
N PHE A 252 12.33 -10.08 -4.02
CA PHE A 252 13.40 -10.90 -3.44
C PHE A 252 12.91 -12.20 -2.79
N ILE A 253 11.61 -12.52 -2.84
CA ILE A 253 11.01 -13.57 -2.01
C ILE A 253 11.58 -14.98 -2.23
N ASN A 254 12.15 -15.23 -3.42
CA ASN A 254 12.78 -16.51 -3.75
C ASN A 254 14.32 -16.48 -3.57
N ASP A 255 14.91 -15.34 -3.24
CA ASP A 255 16.35 -15.16 -3.10
C ASP A 255 16.85 -15.56 -1.71
N ASN A 256 18.17 -15.50 -1.52
CA ASN A 256 18.80 -15.66 -0.21
C ASN A 256 19.01 -14.31 0.48
N VAL A 257 17.90 -13.66 0.84
CA VAL A 257 17.88 -12.34 1.50
C VAL A 257 17.04 -12.46 2.78
N GLU A 258 17.52 -11.91 3.89
CA GLU A 258 16.76 -11.84 5.14
C GLU A 258 15.86 -10.59 5.15
N PHE A 259 14.60 -10.74 5.56
CA PHE A 259 13.64 -9.63 5.65
C PHE A 259 13.35 -9.26 7.10
N PHE A 260 13.41 -7.98 7.42
CA PHE A 260 13.08 -7.44 8.74
C PHE A 260 11.94 -6.43 8.61
N GLY A 261 10.75 -6.83 9.08
CA GLY A 261 9.60 -5.94 9.25
C GLY A 261 9.61 -5.29 10.62
N ILE A 262 9.61 -3.95 10.68
CA ILE A 262 9.69 -3.20 11.93
C ILE A 262 8.32 -2.61 12.29
N GLU A 263 7.71 -3.09 13.37
CA GLU A 263 6.43 -2.58 13.88
C GLU A 263 6.63 -1.45 14.90
N ALA A 264 5.60 -0.63 15.11
CA ALA A 264 5.66 0.48 16.05
C ALA A 264 5.42 0.01 17.50
N ALA A 265 6.45 0.07 18.35
CA ALA A 265 6.36 -0.31 19.76
C ALA A 265 5.64 0.73 20.64
N GLY A 266 5.32 1.93 20.13
CA GLY A 266 4.67 3.00 20.87
C GLY A 266 5.42 3.35 22.17
N LYS A 267 4.73 3.32 23.33
CA LYS A 267 5.36 3.54 24.65
C LYS A 267 6.21 2.35 25.13
N GLY A 268 6.21 1.24 24.40
CA GLY A 268 6.94 0.01 24.69
C GLY A 268 6.03 -1.23 24.67
N LEU A 269 6.61 -2.40 24.39
CA LEU A 269 5.88 -3.68 24.21
C LEU A 269 5.13 -4.16 25.46
N LYS A 270 5.48 -3.64 26.64
CA LYS A 270 4.79 -3.98 27.90
C LYS A 270 3.51 -3.16 28.13
N PHE A 271 3.34 -2.05 27.41
CA PHE A 271 2.20 -1.14 27.55
C PHE A 271 1.15 -1.40 26.47
N LYS A 272 -0.09 -1.02 26.73
CA LYS A 272 -1.19 -1.18 25.76
C LYS A 272 -1.07 -0.21 24.58
N GLU A 273 -0.40 0.94 24.76
CA GLU A 273 -0.21 1.95 23.74
C GLU A 273 0.96 1.59 22.80
N ASN A 274 0.74 0.54 21.99
CA ASN A 274 1.63 0.10 20.92
C ASN A 274 0.83 -0.35 19.69
N CYS A 275 1.52 -0.63 18.58
CA CYS A 275 0.93 -1.19 17.37
C CYS A 275 1.75 -2.39 16.85
N ALA A 276 2.32 -3.19 17.77
CA ALA A 276 3.17 -4.34 17.45
C ALA A 276 2.31 -5.62 17.22
N THR A 277 1.50 -5.57 16.16
CA THR A 277 0.45 -6.55 15.86
C THR A 277 0.98 -7.96 15.64
N LEU A 278 2.05 -8.13 14.87
CA LEU A 278 2.67 -9.43 14.60
C LEU A 278 3.47 -9.94 15.81
N THR A 279 3.98 -9.03 16.63
CA THR A 279 4.79 -9.37 17.82
C THR A 279 3.93 -9.79 19.01
N LEU A 280 2.82 -9.10 19.27
CA LEU A 280 1.99 -9.26 20.48
C LEU A 280 0.55 -9.69 20.20
N GLY A 281 0.11 -9.60 18.94
CA GLY A 281 -1.25 -9.94 18.55
C GLY A 281 -1.49 -11.44 18.51
N LYS A 282 -2.70 -11.79 18.07
CA LYS A 282 -3.15 -13.17 17.88
C LYS A 282 -3.92 -13.26 16.57
N ASP A 283 -4.00 -14.47 16.03
CA ASP A 283 -4.81 -14.75 14.85
C ASP A 283 -6.27 -14.33 15.09
N GLY A 284 -6.89 -13.77 14.06
CA GLY A 284 -8.27 -13.31 14.10
C GLY A 284 -8.74 -12.79 12.75
N ILE A 285 -10.04 -12.47 12.68
CA ILE A 285 -10.68 -11.84 11.53
C ILE A 285 -10.84 -10.36 11.86
N PHE A 286 -10.30 -9.48 11.01
CA PHE A 286 -10.24 -8.04 11.25
C PHE A 286 -10.19 -7.26 9.94
N HIS A 287 -10.91 -6.12 9.91
CA HIS A 287 -11.22 -5.27 8.75
C HIS A 287 -12.19 -5.90 7.74
#